data_AF-A0A7J0GZQ3-F1
#
_entry.id   AF-A0A7J0GZQ3-F1
#
_cell.length_a   1.000
_cell.length_b   1.000
_cell.length_c   1.000
_cell.angle_alpha   90.00
_cell.angle_beta   90.00
_cell.angle_gamma   90.00
#
_symmetry.space_group_name_H-M   'P 1'
#
loop_
_entity.id
_entity.type
_entity.pdbx_description
1 polymer ?
#
loop_
_entity_poly.entity_id
_entity_poly.type
_entity_poly.pdbx_seq_one_letter_code
_entity_poly.pdbx_strand_id
1 'polypeptide(L)'
;MSEFEEDAAATSDVKSGNMVFEPILEQGVFRFDCSVDDRNAALPSISFVNSKERDTPIMGNHTLPLYTPTFECVHGQQIVRIELPIGTTFYGTGEVSGQLERTGKRVFTWNTDAWGYGLGTTSLYQSHPWVLAVLPSGEALGTRGTVFMPPKWSLGYHQCRWSYDSDARVCEERFPDPKSLVEDLHLNGFKAIWMLDPGIKQEEGYFVYDSGSEKDIWIQTANGKPFVGPCVFPDFTQSKARSWWASLVKDFISNGVDGIWNDMNEPAVFKVVTKTMPESNVHRGDIELGGCQNHSYYHNVLSASLFVYGMLMARSTYEGMKSANENKRPFVLTRAGFIGSQRYAATWTGDNLSTWEHLRMSISMVLQLGRLFRDPPVPFSFEDLDYKLFVFYYLK
;
A
#
# COMPACT_ATOMS: atom_id res chain seq x y z
N MET A 1 -22.06 13.46 58.88
CA MET A 1 -21.11 13.60 57.76
C MET A 1 -20.92 12.22 57.15
N SER A 2 -21.64 11.95 56.08
CA SER A 2 -21.36 10.87 55.13
C SER A 2 -22.26 11.17 53.93
N GLU A 3 -21.79 12.06 53.06
CA GLU A 3 -22.39 12.28 51.75
C GLU A 3 -22.09 11.05 50.89
N PHE A 4 -23.15 10.45 50.37
CA PHE A 4 -23.06 9.48 49.27
C PHE A 4 -22.84 10.31 48.00
N GLU A 5 -21.63 10.25 47.44
CA GLU A 5 -21.40 10.68 46.06
C GLU A 5 -22.00 9.61 45.14
N GLU A 6 -23.05 9.99 44.42
CA GLU A 6 -23.53 9.27 43.25
C GLU A 6 -22.41 9.21 42.20
N ASP A 7 -21.97 8.00 41.87
CA ASP A 7 -21.19 7.73 40.67
C ASP A 7 -22.01 8.21 39.46
N ALA A 8 -21.60 9.36 38.90
CA ALA A 8 -22.04 9.81 37.60
C ALA A 8 -21.57 8.77 36.57
N ALA A 9 -22.49 7.89 36.15
CA ALA A 9 -22.30 7.01 35.01
C ALA A 9 -21.91 7.87 33.80
N ALA A 10 -20.64 7.77 33.39
CA ALA A 10 -20.18 8.33 32.13
C ALA A 10 -20.95 7.65 30.99
N THR A 11 -21.98 8.32 30.47
CA THR A 11 -22.63 7.92 29.22
C THR A 11 -21.57 8.04 28.13
N SER A 12 -21.03 6.90 27.69
CA SER A 12 -20.24 6.87 26.46
C SER A 12 -21.18 7.29 25.33
N ASP A 13 -21.01 8.50 24.79
CA ASP A 13 -21.87 9.05 23.74
C ASP A 13 -21.77 8.20 22.47
N VAL A 14 -22.70 7.24 22.33
CA VAL A 14 -22.90 6.48 21.10
C VAL A 14 -23.63 7.40 20.11
N LYS A 15 -22.92 7.85 19.06
CA LYS A 15 -23.50 8.63 17.96
C LYS A 15 -23.87 7.68 16.83
N SER A 16 -25.13 7.65 16.42
CA SER A 16 -25.58 6.86 15.27
C SER A 16 -26.57 7.63 14.40
N GLY A 17 -26.68 7.24 13.12
CA GLY A 17 -27.60 7.89 12.20
C GLY A 17 -27.39 7.49 10.74
N ASN A 18 -28.19 8.12 9.86
CA ASN A 18 -27.96 8.06 8.42
C ASN A 18 -26.78 8.96 8.05
N MET A 19 -25.91 8.52 7.15
CA MET A 19 -24.84 9.35 6.63
C MET A 19 -25.40 10.43 5.70
N VAL A 20 -24.79 11.62 5.73
CA VAL A 20 -25.03 12.68 4.74
C VAL A 20 -24.20 12.39 3.49
N PHE A 21 -24.65 12.88 2.33
CA PHE A 21 -23.93 12.65 1.07
C PHE A 21 -23.73 13.92 0.24
N GLU A 22 -22.70 13.90 -0.60
CA GLU A 22 -22.47 14.88 -1.67
C GLU A 22 -22.18 14.13 -2.98
N PRO A 23 -22.82 14.53 -4.09
CA PRO A 23 -22.45 14.01 -5.41
C PRO A 23 -21.11 14.62 -5.83
N ILE A 24 -20.15 13.78 -6.19
CA ILE A 24 -18.78 14.21 -6.54
C ILE A 24 -18.33 13.53 -7.83
N LEU A 25 -17.33 14.10 -8.50
CA LEU A 25 -16.74 13.58 -9.75
C LEU A 25 -17.69 13.51 -10.96
N GLU A 26 -18.75 12.70 -10.89
CA GLU A 26 -19.69 12.43 -11.98
C GLU A 26 -21.02 11.86 -11.44
N GLN A 27 -22.02 11.73 -12.32
CA GLN A 27 -23.32 11.18 -11.95
C GLN A 27 -23.18 9.74 -11.43
N GLY A 28 -23.77 9.47 -10.26
CA GLY A 28 -23.74 8.14 -9.62
C GLY A 28 -22.57 7.93 -8.66
N VAL A 29 -21.66 8.90 -8.51
CA VAL A 29 -20.57 8.83 -7.52
C VAL A 29 -20.88 9.78 -6.36
N PHE A 30 -20.85 9.23 -5.14
CA PHE A 30 -21.21 9.95 -3.93
C PHE A 30 -20.12 9.81 -2.88
N ARG A 31 -19.87 10.90 -2.16
CA ARG A 31 -19.14 10.91 -0.89
C ARG A 31 -20.15 10.83 0.23
N PHE A 32 -19.90 9.99 1.23
CA PHE A 32 -20.70 9.90 2.44
C PHE A 32 -19.88 10.30 3.67
N ASP A 33 -20.48 11.06 4.58
CA ASP A 33 -19.88 11.48 5.85
C ASP A 33 -20.91 11.34 7.00
N CYS A 34 -20.47 11.18 8.25
CA CYS A 34 -21.38 11.05 9.40
C CYS A 34 -22.19 12.32 9.66
N SER A 35 -21.61 13.48 9.34
CA SER A 35 -22.25 14.79 9.44
C SER A 35 -21.50 15.80 8.57
N VAL A 36 -22.06 16.99 8.40
CA VAL A 36 -21.39 18.10 7.69
C VAL A 36 -20.15 18.55 8.45
N ASP A 37 -20.16 18.52 9.79
CA ASP A 37 -18.99 18.86 10.60
C ASP A 37 -17.87 17.84 10.43
N ASP A 38 -18.22 16.54 10.44
CA ASP A 38 -17.26 15.46 10.20
C ASP A 38 -16.66 15.58 8.78
N ARG A 39 -17.47 15.98 7.79
CA ARG A 39 -17.01 16.25 6.42
C ARG A 39 -15.99 17.39 6.36
N ASN A 40 -16.27 18.48 7.07
CA ASN A 40 -15.43 19.68 7.10
C ASN A 40 -14.13 19.46 7.89
N ALA A 41 -14.17 18.59 8.90
CA ALA A 41 -13.00 18.19 9.69
C ALA A 41 -12.13 17.12 8.98
N ALA A 42 -12.66 16.47 7.94
CA ALA A 42 -11.94 15.40 7.26
C ALA A 42 -10.71 15.93 6.51
N LEU A 43 -9.58 15.25 6.73
CA LEU A 43 -8.34 15.53 6.00
C LEU A 43 -8.47 15.19 4.51
N PRO A 44 -7.60 15.77 3.64
CA PRO A 44 -7.52 15.41 2.23
C PRO A 44 -7.41 13.89 2.03
N SER A 45 -8.07 13.36 0.98
CA SER A 45 -7.98 11.92 0.69
C SER A 45 -6.78 11.63 -0.19
N ILE A 46 -5.92 10.73 0.27
CA ILE A 46 -4.79 10.21 -0.50
C ILE A 46 -5.22 9.34 -1.71
N SER A 47 -6.50 8.96 -1.79
CA SER A 47 -7.03 8.21 -2.93
C SER A 47 -7.17 9.08 -4.18
N PHE A 48 -7.18 10.41 -4.03
CA PHE A 48 -7.33 11.38 -5.11
C PHE A 48 -5.98 12.02 -5.46
N VAL A 49 -5.74 12.24 -6.76
CA VAL A 49 -4.56 13.00 -7.21
C VAL A 49 -4.74 14.48 -6.87
N ASN A 50 -5.92 15.02 -7.18
CA ASN A 50 -6.35 16.34 -6.76
C ASN A 50 -7.39 16.18 -5.66
N SER A 51 -6.98 16.38 -4.41
CA SER A 51 -7.85 16.22 -3.25
C SER A 51 -9.13 17.07 -3.33
N LYS A 52 -9.07 18.23 -3.99
CA LYS A 52 -10.21 19.13 -4.17
C LYS A 52 -11.36 18.48 -4.93
N GLU A 53 -11.10 17.48 -5.78
CA GLU A 53 -12.15 16.79 -6.52
C GLU A 53 -13.11 16.00 -5.61
N ARG A 54 -12.60 15.50 -4.48
CA ARG A 54 -13.44 14.87 -3.44
C ARG A 54 -14.30 15.89 -2.70
N ASP A 55 -13.80 17.12 -2.56
CA ASP A 55 -14.42 18.17 -1.75
C ASP A 55 -15.29 19.12 -2.57
N THR A 56 -15.35 18.94 -3.89
CA THR A 56 -16.12 19.80 -4.81
C THR A 56 -17.37 19.06 -5.29
N PRO A 57 -18.57 19.44 -4.81
CA PRO A 57 -19.81 18.87 -5.30
C PRO A 57 -20.07 19.23 -6.77
N ILE A 58 -20.68 18.32 -7.51
CA ILE A 58 -21.15 18.63 -8.87
C ILE A 58 -22.42 19.50 -8.82
N MET A 59 -22.45 20.60 -9.57
CA MET A 59 -23.62 21.48 -9.65
C MET A 59 -24.61 20.98 -10.71
N GLY A 60 -25.87 20.74 -10.32
CA GLY A 60 -26.96 20.39 -11.25
C GLY A 60 -27.92 19.32 -10.72
N ASN A 61 -28.86 18.89 -11.58
CA ASN A 61 -29.74 17.77 -11.29
C ASN A 61 -28.91 16.48 -11.21
N HIS A 62 -28.90 15.87 -10.03
CA HIS A 62 -28.20 14.63 -9.75
C HIS A 62 -29.22 13.59 -9.27
N THR A 63 -28.92 12.33 -9.56
CA THR A 63 -29.68 11.21 -9.00
C THR A 63 -29.38 11.10 -7.50
N LEU A 64 -30.37 10.69 -6.72
CA LEU A 64 -30.16 10.35 -5.31
C LEU A 64 -29.39 9.01 -5.22
N PRO A 65 -28.60 8.80 -4.16
CA PRO A 65 -27.96 7.51 -3.93
C PRO A 65 -29.03 6.44 -3.74
N LEU A 66 -28.86 5.29 -4.42
CA LEU A 66 -29.79 4.17 -4.33
C LEU A 66 -29.80 3.56 -2.91
N TYR A 67 -28.66 3.60 -2.24
CA TYR A 67 -28.48 3.13 -0.87
C TYR A 67 -27.76 4.21 -0.06
N THR A 68 -28.34 4.57 1.08
CA THR A 68 -27.72 5.50 2.02
C THR A 68 -27.16 4.69 3.20
N PRO A 69 -25.83 4.70 3.43
CA PRO A 69 -25.25 4.02 4.57
C PRO A 69 -25.70 4.62 5.90
N THR A 70 -25.69 3.79 6.94
CA THR A 70 -25.80 4.23 8.33
C THR A 70 -24.45 4.13 9.03
N PHE A 71 -24.27 4.91 10.08
CA PHE A 71 -23.07 4.88 10.89
C PHE A 71 -23.39 4.73 12.38
N GLU A 72 -22.41 4.21 13.12
CA GLU A 72 -22.41 4.08 14.56
C GLU A 72 -20.99 4.38 15.06
N CYS A 73 -20.83 5.33 15.97
CA CYS A 73 -19.55 5.68 16.61
C CYS A 73 -19.59 5.20 18.06
N VAL A 74 -18.78 4.19 18.39
CA VAL A 74 -18.74 3.55 19.71
C VAL A 74 -17.29 3.37 20.15
N HIS A 75 -16.92 3.88 21.34
CA HIS A 75 -15.56 3.76 21.89
C HIS A 75 -14.44 4.18 20.93
N GLY A 76 -14.65 5.27 20.17
CA GLY A 76 -13.68 5.75 19.17
C GLY A 76 -13.59 4.91 17.89
N GLN A 77 -14.41 3.86 17.75
CA GLN A 77 -14.56 3.11 16.51
C GLN A 77 -15.76 3.61 15.71
N GLN A 78 -15.58 3.73 14.39
CA GLN A 78 -16.66 4.05 13.47
C GLN A 78 -17.07 2.78 12.72
N ILE A 79 -18.35 2.45 12.80
CA ILE A 79 -18.97 1.33 12.09
C ILE A 79 -19.87 1.92 11.01
N VAL A 80 -19.64 1.55 9.75
CA VAL A 80 -20.52 1.91 8.62
C VAL A 80 -21.27 0.66 8.16
N ARG A 81 -22.58 0.76 8.00
CA ARG A 81 -23.45 -0.32 7.52
C ARG A 81 -24.16 0.10 6.25
N ILE A 82 -24.21 -0.82 5.28
CA ILE A 82 -24.94 -0.66 4.03
C ILE A 82 -25.85 -1.87 3.88
N GLU A 83 -27.15 -1.65 3.87
CA GLU A 83 -28.14 -2.71 3.68
C GLU A 83 -28.36 -2.94 2.19
N LEU A 84 -28.10 -4.17 1.74
CA LEU A 84 -28.21 -4.57 0.33
C LEU A 84 -29.17 -5.77 0.20
N PRO A 85 -29.83 -5.95 -0.97
CA PRO A 85 -30.76 -7.06 -1.20
C PRO A 85 -30.16 -8.44 -0.95
N ILE A 86 -30.99 -9.38 -0.50
CA ILE A 86 -30.62 -10.80 -0.38
C ILE A 86 -30.19 -11.33 -1.77
N GLY A 87 -29.09 -12.07 -1.80
CA GLY A 87 -28.49 -12.57 -3.05
C GLY A 87 -27.40 -11.65 -3.62
N THR A 88 -27.12 -10.50 -2.99
CA THR A 88 -25.94 -9.69 -3.31
C THR A 88 -24.66 -10.47 -3.04
N THR A 89 -23.75 -10.46 -4.01
CA THR A 89 -22.43 -11.09 -3.88
C THR A 89 -21.34 -10.03 -3.74
N PHE A 90 -20.31 -10.32 -2.94
CA PHE A 90 -19.27 -9.37 -2.59
C PHE A 90 -17.89 -9.80 -3.10
N TYR A 91 -17.10 -8.84 -3.57
CA TYR A 91 -15.74 -9.02 -4.09
C TYR A 91 -14.83 -7.85 -3.68
N GLY A 92 -13.54 -7.96 -3.97
CA GLY A 92 -12.56 -6.88 -3.76
C GLY A 92 -11.68 -7.10 -2.53
N THR A 93 -11.48 -6.06 -1.71
CA THR A 93 -10.63 -6.03 -0.51
C THR A 93 -9.11 -6.10 -0.71
N GLY A 94 -8.63 -6.25 -1.96
CA GLY A 94 -7.21 -6.19 -2.30
C GLY A 94 -6.54 -7.56 -2.32
N GLU A 95 -5.35 -7.64 -1.75
CA GLU A 95 -4.59 -8.88 -1.69
C GLU A 95 -5.07 -9.75 -0.52
N VAL A 96 -5.77 -10.82 -0.86
CA VAL A 96 -6.32 -11.77 0.12
C VAL A 96 -6.32 -13.17 -0.47
N SER A 97 -5.95 -14.15 0.35
CA SER A 97 -5.90 -15.53 -0.11
C SER A 97 -7.31 -16.14 -0.26
N GLY A 98 -7.36 -17.32 -0.88
CA GLY A 98 -8.60 -18.07 -1.05
C GLY A 98 -9.47 -17.63 -2.22
N GLN A 99 -10.77 -17.95 -2.14
CA GLN A 99 -11.73 -17.75 -3.23
C GLN A 99 -11.96 -16.26 -3.55
N LEU A 100 -12.36 -15.94 -4.78
CA LEU A 100 -12.63 -14.56 -5.20
C LEU A 100 -13.81 -13.92 -4.43
N GLU A 101 -14.87 -14.67 -4.17
CA GLU A 101 -16.06 -14.17 -3.48
C GLU A 101 -15.84 -13.99 -1.96
N ARG A 102 -16.44 -12.92 -1.43
CA ARG A 102 -16.31 -12.41 -0.06
C ARG A 102 -17.62 -12.45 0.72
N THR A 103 -18.71 -12.90 0.11
CA THR A 103 -20.02 -13.05 0.76
C THR A 103 -19.90 -13.93 2.01
N GLY A 104 -20.39 -13.42 3.14
CA GLY A 104 -20.34 -14.11 4.42
C GLY A 104 -18.95 -14.19 5.08
N LYS A 105 -17.94 -13.49 4.56
CA LYS A 105 -16.57 -13.48 5.11
C LYS A 105 -16.27 -12.18 5.85
N ARG A 106 -15.42 -12.28 6.88
CA ARG A 106 -14.79 -11.14 7.54
C ARG A 106 -13.37 -11.00 7.03
N VAL A 107 -13.02 -9.82 6.52
CA VAL A 107 -11.68 -9.52 5.99
C VAL A 107 -11.05 -8.43 6.85
N PHE A 108 -9.75 -8.59 7.13
CA PHE A 108 -8.96 -7.62 7.88
C PHE A 108 -7.95 -6.98 6.92
N THR A 109 -7.98 -5.66 6.81
CA THR A 109 -6.98 -4.93 6.03
C THR A 109 -5.84 -4.56 6.97
N TRP A 110 -4.75 -5.32 6.91
CA TRP A 110 -3.55 -5.15 7.72
C TRP A 110 -2.35 -5.69 6.94
N ASN A 111 -1.39 -4.83 6.63
CA ASN A 111 -0.20 -5.27 5.90
C ASN A 111 0.75 -5.99 6.87
N THR A 112 1.19 -7.19 6.51
CA THR A 112 2.16 -7.96 7.28
C THR A 112 3.01 -8.80 6.35
N ASP A 113 4.24 -9.07 6.76
CA ASP A 113 5.05 -10.08 6.11
C ASP A 113 4.41 -11.46 6.37
N ALA A 114 3.86 -12.06 5.32
CA ALA A 114 3.05 -13.28 5.36
C ALA A 114 3.70 -14.42 4.56
N TRP A 115 4.98 -14.68 4.81
CA TRP A 115 5.71 -15.78 4.16
C TRP A 115 4.95 -17.11 4.22
N GLY A 116 4.80 -17.78 3.06
CA GLY A 116 4.14 -19.08 2.97
C GLY A 116 2.65 -19.06 3.31
N TYR A 117 1.96 -17.95 3.04
CA TYR A 117 0.53 -17.76 3.31
C TYR A 117 -0.36 -18.89 2.77
N GLY A 118 -1.46 -19.19 3.47
CA GLY A 118 -2.43 -20.23 3.08
C GLY A 118 -3.85 -19.68 2.90
N LEU A 119 -4.82 -20.55 2.60
CA LEU A 119 -6.22 -20.20 2.33
C LEU A 119 -6.94 -19.45 3.47
N GLY A 120 -6.45 -19.57 4.70
CA GLY A 120 -7.02 -18.91 5.88
C GLY A 120 -6.31 -17.61 6.27
N THR A 121 -5.25 -17.22 5.56
CA THR A 121 -4.50 -16.00 5.86
C THR A 121 -5.33 -14.76 5.51
N THR A 122 -5.73 -14.00 6.52
CA THR A 122 -6.65 -12.86 6.37
C THR A 122 -5.97 -11.55 6.00
N SER A 123 -4.66 -11.47 6.18
CA SER A 123 -3.85 -10.26 6.08
C SER A 123 -2.55 -10.62 5.36
N LEU A 124 -2.29 -9.96 4.24
CA LEU A 124 -1.12 -10.19 3.38
C LEU A 124 -0.33 -8.88 3.27
N TYR A 125 0.28 -8.62 2.13
CA TYR A 125 1.20 -7.50 1.96
C TYR A 125 0.45 -6.21 1.58
N GLN A 126 -0.74 -6.30 0.99
CA GLN A 126 -1.54 -5.14 0.58
C GLN A 126 -2.91 -5.02 1.24
N SER A 127 -3.31 -3.77 1.49
CA SER A 127 -4.60 -3.43 2.10
C SER A 127 -5.40 -2.50 1.19
N HIS A 128 -6.53 -2.97 0.67
CA HIS A 128 -7.35 -2.19 -0.25
C HIS A 128 -8.78 -2.12 0.30
N PRO A 129 -9.16 -1.09 1.06
CA PRO A 129 -10.46 -1.01 1.74
C PRO A 129 -11.57 -0.59 0.77
N TRP A 130 -11.83 -1.44 -0.23
CA TRP A 130 -12.94 -1.31 -1.18
C TRP A 130 -13.65 -2.64 -1.31
N VAL A 131 -14.93 -2.56 -1.59
CA VAL A 131 -15.79 -3.71 -1.85
C VAL A 131 -16.54 -3.44 -3.15
N LEU A 132 -16.65 -4.47 -3.99
CA LEU A 132 -17.59 -4.52 -5.10
C LEU A 132 -18.78 -5.37 -4.68
N ALA A 133 -19.97 -4.78 -4.69
CA ALA A 133 -21.21 -5.50 -4.51
C ALA A 133 -21.86 -5.70 -5.88
N VAL A 134 -22.21 -6.94 -6.22
CA VAL A 134 -23.01 -7.29 -7.40
C VAL A 134 -24.39 -7.70 -6.93
N LEU A 135 -25.40 -6.91 -7.31
CA LEU A 135 -26.78 -7.10 -6.92
C LEU A 135 -27.41 -8.28 -7.67
N PRO A 136 -28.52 -8.86 -7.16
CA PRO A 136 -29.27 -9.88 -7.88
C PRO A 136 -29.76 -9.46 -9.27
N SER A 137 -29.92 -8.16 -9.51
CA SER A 137 -30.26 -7.58 -10.82
C SER A 137 -29.11 -7.63 -11.84
N GLY A 138 -27.88 -7.89 -11.38
CA GLY A 138 -26.66 -7.78 -12.18
C GLY A 138 -26.00 -6.39 -12.15
N GLU A 139 -26.63 -5.40 -11.50
CA GLU A 139 -26.04 -4.08 -11.28
C GLU A 139 -24.92 -4.16 -10.23
N ALA A 140 -23.94 -3.25 -10.33
CA ALA A 140 -22.76 -3.27 -9.48
C ALA A 140 -22.52 -1.92 -8.77
N LEU A 141 -22.11 -2.00 -7.51
CA LEU A 141 -21.71 -0.86 -6.68
C LEU A 141 -20.25 -1.05 -6.27
N GLY A 142 -19.40 -0.03 -6.45
CA GLY A 142 -17.97 -0.17 -6.15
C GLY A 142 -17.20 1.15 -6.19
N THR A 143 -15.87 1.04 -6.22
CA THR A 143 -14.95 2.19 -6.25
C THR A 143 -14.23 2.29 -7.59
N ARG A 144 -13.86 3.50 -8.00
CA ARG A 144 -13.15 3.79 -9.26
C ARG A 144 -11.70 4.20 -9.00
N GLY A 145 -10.78 3.83 -9.90
CA GLY A 145 -9.40 4.31 -9.91
C GLY A 145 -8.76 4.22 -11.31
N THR A 146 -7.58 4.80 -11.49
CA THR A 146 -6.74 4.65 -12.70
C THR A 146 -5.33 4.19 -12.32
N VAL A 147 -4.66 3.49 -13.24
CA VAL A 147 -3.27 3.02 -13.10
C VAL A 147 -2.32 3.98 -13.84
N PHE A 148 -1.06 4.09 -13.41
CA PHE A 148 -0.04 4.74 -14.24
C PHE A 148 0.19 3.94 -15.52
N MET A 149 0.62 4.62 -16.59
CA MET A 149 1.06 3.91 -17.79
C MET A 149 2.52 3.47 -17.62
N PRO A 150 2.80 2.16 -17.46
CA PRO A 150 4.17 1.70 -17.34
C PRO A 150 4.91 1.77 -18.70
N PRO A 151 6.25 1.61 -18.72
CA PRO A 151 6.96 1.42 -19.97
C PRO A 151 6.62 0.06 -20.60
N LYS A 152 6.58 -0.03 -21.93
CA LYS A 152 6.17 -1.26 -22.66
C LYS A 152 6.95 -2.52 -22.24
N TRP A 153 8.26 -2.38 -21.99
CA TRP A 153 9.13 -3.49 -21.61
C TRP A 153 8.73 -4.12 -20.28
N SER A 154 8.02 -3.39 -19.41
CA SER A 154 7.56 -3.95 -18.14
C SER A 154 6.52 -5.05 -18.33
N LEU A 155 5.87 -5.14 -19.50
CA LEU A 155 4.93 -6.21 -19.84
C LEU A 155 5.63 -7.46 -20.37
N GLY A 156 6.95 -7.40 -20.54
CA GLY A 156 7.77 -8.53 -20.96
C GLY A 156 7.92 -9.57 -19.86
N TYR A 157 8.67 -10.63 -20.17
CA TYR A 157 9.06 -11.63 -19.20
C TYR A 157 10.18 -11.10 -18.28
N HIS A 158 9.99 -11.22 -16.97
CA HIS A 158 10.99 -10.83 -15.96
C HIS A 158 11.49 -12.09 -15.27
N GLN A 159 12.79 -12.35 -15.36
CA GLN A 159 13.45 -13.35 -14.53
C GLN A 159 13.96 -12.66 -13.27
N CYS A 160 13.91 -13.35 -12.13
CA CYS A 160 14.55 -12.95 -10.88
C CYS A 160 15.11 -14.19 -10.15
N ARG A 161 16.05 -13.98 -9.22
CA ARG A 161 16.54 -14.94 -8.22
C ARG A 161 17.07 -14.17 -7.02
N TRP A 162 16.86 -14.67 -5.79
CA TRP A 162 17.49 -14.11 -4.58
C TRP A 162 18.71 -14.95 -4.16
N SER A 163 19.94 -14.52 -4.42
CA SER A 163 20.37 -13.54 -5.44
C SER A 163 20.88 -14.27 -6.68
N TYR A 164 21.08 -13.58 -7.81
CA TYR A 164 21.77 -14.15 -8.99
C TYR A 164 23.23 -14.58 -8.72
N ASP A 165 23.80 -14.12 -7.60
CA ASP A 165 25.10 -14.54 -7.07
C ASP A 165 25.02 -14.72 -5.55
N SER A 166 25.96 -15.42 -4.91
CA SER A 166 25.96 -15.64 -3.45
C SER A 166 26.42 -14.40 -2.67
N ASP A 167 25.91 -14.19 -1.44
CA ASP A 167 26.28 -13.09 -0.52
C ASP A 167 27.79 -12.85 -0.41
N ALA A 168 28.58 -13.93 -0.26
CA ALA A 168 30.05 -13.89 -0.20
C ALA A 168 30.76 -13.36 -1.47
N ARG A 169 30.05 -13.23 -2.61
CA ARG A 169 30.59 -12.76 -3.90
C ARG A 169 30.15 -11.32 -4.24
N VAL A 170 29.26 -10.70 -3.46
CA VAL A 170 28.69 -9.37 -3.72
C VAL A 170 29.40 -8.25 -2.94
N CYS A 171 29.98 -8.57 -1.77
CA CYS A 171 30.66 -7.59 -0.91
C CYS A 171 31.94 -7.02 -1.59
N GLU A 172 31.89 -5.74 -1.97
CA GLU A 172 32.94 -4.83 -2.48
C GLU A 172 33.78 -5.24 -3.72
N GLU A 173 33.97 -6.53 -4.01
CA GLU A 173 34.96 -6.96 -5.00
C GLU A 173 34.41 -7.16 -6.43
N ARG A 174 33.08 -7.21 -6.65
CA ARG A 174 32.53 -7.82 -7.89
C ARG A 174 31.64 -6.97 -8.79
N PHE A 175 31.00 -5.93 -8.27
CA PHE A 175 30.35 -4.91 -9.12
C PHE A 175 30.99 -3.53 -8.90
N PRO A 176 32.32 -3.39 -9.09
CA PRO A 176 32.99 -2.11 -8.92
C PRO A 176 32.47 -1.06 -9.91
N ASP A 177 31.91 -1.53 -11.03
CA ASP A 177 31.25 -0.70 -12.03
C ASP A 177 29.82 -1.22 -12.31
N PRO A 178 28.83 -0.82 -11.48
CA PRO A 178 27.43 -1.19 -11.70
C PRO A 178 26.89 -0.72 -13.05
N LYS A 179 27.47 0.35 -13.60
CA LYS A 179 27.04 0.94 -14.87
C LYS A 179 27.43 0.07 -16.06
N SER A 180 28.67 -0.43 -16.08
CA SER A 180 29.12 -1.37 -17.11
C SER A 180 28.24 -2.63 -17.19
N LEU A 181 27.84 -3.19 -16.04
CA LEU A 181 26.90 -4.33 -16.02
C LEU A 181 25.58 -4.00 -16.71
N VAL A 182 25.03 -2.82 -16.42
CA VAL A 182 23.74 -2.40 -17.00
C VAL A 182 23.88 -2.11 -18.50
N GLU A 183 25.01 -1.53 -18.92
CA GLU A 183 25.33 -1.34 -20.34
C GLU A 183 25.40 -2.67 -21.09
N ASP A 184 26.04 -3.70 -20.52
CA ASP A 184 26.08 -5.06 -21.09
C ASP A 184 24.68 -5.68 -21.21
N LEU A 185 23.82 -5.51 -20.18
CA LEU A 185 22.43 -5.94 -20.24
C LEU A 185 21.66 -5.22 -21.36
N HIS A 186 21.87 -3.91 -21.51
CA HIS A 186 21.23 -3.11 -22.57
C HIS A 186 21.68 -3.53 -23.97
N LEU A 187 22.97 -3.86 -24.16
CA LEU A 187 23.49 -4.38 -25.43
C LEU A 187 22.81 -5.69 -25.85
N ASN A 188 22.41 -6.51 -24.87
CA ASN A 188 21.68 -7.76 -25.08
C ASN A 188 20.15 -7.58 -25.11
N GLY A 189 19.65 -6.34 -25.05
CA GLY A 189 18.22 -6.03 -25.11
C GLY A 189 17.47 -6.22 -23.78
N PHE A 190 18.18 -6.44 -22.67
CA PHE A 190 17.60 -6.59 -21.34
C PHE A 190 17.41 -5.24 -20.62
N LYS A 191 16.67 -5.32 -19.51
CA LYS A 191 16.39 -4.22 -18.59
C LYS A 191 16.83 -4.62 -17.19
N ALA A 192 17.38 -3.67 -16.45
CA ALA A 192 17.89 -3.91 -15.10
C ALA A 192 16.89 -3.38 -14.05
N ILE A 193 16.41 -4.27 -13.17
CA ILE A 193 15.57 -3.93 -12.01
C ILE A 193 16.30 -4.31 -10.73
N TRP A 194 16.48 -3.36 -9.82
CA TRP A 194 17.29 -3.55 -8.62
C TRP A 194 16.43 -3.42 -7.37
N MET A 195 16.63 -4.34 -6.41
CA MET A 195 15.91 -4.34 -5.14
C MET A 195 16.44 -3.25 -4.21
N LEU A 196 15.54 -2.59 -3.49
CA LEU A 196 15.86 -1.50 -2.58
C LEU A 196 14.88 -1.47 -1.41
N ASP A 197 15.40 -1.80 -0.23
CA ASP A 197 14.64 -1.97 1.01
C ASP A 197 14.61 -0.68 1.85
N PRO A 198 13.61 -0.48 2.73
CA PRO A 198 13.52 0.72 3.56
C PRO A 198 14.47 0.73 4.76
N GLY A 199 15.09 -0.40 5.11
CA GLY A 199 15.96 -0.52 6.27
C GLY A 199 17.36 0.05 5.98
N ILE A 200 17.73 1.13 6.67
CA ILE A 200 19.06 1.75 6.55
C ILE A 200 19.96 1.24 7.67
N LYS A 201 21.10 0.65 7.31
CA LYS A 201 22.10 0.18 8.27
C LYS A 201 22.56 1.36 9.15
N GLN A 202 22.56 1.15 10.46
CA GLN A 202 23.09 2.13 11.40
C GLN A 202 24.61 2.01 11.47
N GLU A 203 25.32 2.83 10.70
CA GLU A 203 26.77 2.83 10.65
C GLU A 203 27.28 4.25 10.44
N GLU A 204 28.09 4.75 11.38
CA GLU A 204 28.73 6.07 11.23
C GLU A 204 29.71 6.05 10.06
N GLY A 205 29.66 7.08 9.20
CA GLY A 205 30.43 7.14 7.96
C GLY A 205 29.69 6.55 6.75
N TYR A 206 28.57 5.85 6.97
CA TYR A 206 27.68 5.48 5.87
C TYR A 206 26.84 6.69 5.47
N PHE A 207 27.17 7.30 4.33
CA PHE A 207 26.58 8.58 3.90
C PHE A 207 25.03 8.62 3.89
N VAL A 208 24.37 7.49 3.63
CA VAL A 208 22.89 7.40 3.69
C VAL A 208 22.41 7.53 5.13
N TYR A 209 23.03 6.82 6.06
CA TYR A 209 22.71 6.94 7.49
C TYR A 209 23.06 8.34 8.03
N ASP A 210 24.23 8.87 7.68
CA ASP A 210 24.67 10.18 8.16
C ASP A 210 23.75 11.30 7.65
N SER A 211 23.47 11.33 6.35
CA SER A 211 22.59 12.35 5.74
C SER A 211 21.14 12.27 6.23
N GLY A 212 20.63 11.07 6.49
CA GLY A 212 19.30 10.89 7.06
C GLY A 212 19.23 11.32 8.54
N SER A 213 20.29 11.08 9.30
CA SER A 213 20.41 11.51 10.69
C SER A 213 20.51 13.04 10.80
N GLU A 214 21.30 13.67 9.94
CA GLU A 214 21.43 15.14 9.86
C GLU A 214 20.08 15.81 9.58
N LYS A 215 19.24 15.20 8.74
CA LYS A 215 17.91 15.73 8.38
C LYS A 215 16.80 15.35 9.36
N ASP A 216 17.12 14.55 10.39
CA ASP A 216 16.17 14.06 11.40
C ASP A 216 14.94 13.40 10.76
N ILE A 217 15.16 12.44 9.85
CA ILE A 217 14.10 11.80 9.06
C ILE A 217 13.69 10.42 9.57
N TRP A 218 14.27 9.93 10.66
CA TRP A 218 13.97 8.60 11.17
C TRP A 218 12.63 8.55 11.91
N ILE A 219 11.95 7.40 11.80
CA ILE A 219 10.83 7.04 12.68
C ILE A 219 11.32 7.04 14.13
N GLN A 220 10.46 7.45 15.06
CA GLN A 220 10.81 7.53 16.48
C GLN A 220 10.12 6.45 17.31
N THR A 221 10.69 6.19 18.47
CA THR A 221 10.03 5.50 19.60
C THR A 221 9.11 6.48 20.33
N ALA A 222 8.23 5.97 21.19
CA ALA A 222 7.38 6.79 22.06
C ALA A 222 8.15 7.81 22.94
N ASN A 223 9.45 7.57 23.19
CA ASN A 223 10.30 8.46 23.98
C ASN A 223 10.98 9.57 23.15
N GLY A 224 10.60 9.75 21.87
CA GLY A 224 11.14 10.77 20.98
C GLY A 224 12.55 10.50 20.45
N LYS A 225 13.11 9.32 20.70
CA LYS A 225 14.39 8.86 20.12
C LYS A 225 14.15 8.09 18.83
N PRO A 226 15.07 8.10 17.84
CA PRO A 226 14.97 7.24 16.67
C PRO A 226 14.67 5.79 17.05
N PHE A 227 13.76 5.15 16.32
CA PHE A 227 13.52 3.71 16.41
C PHE A 227 14.71 2.99 15.78
N VAL A 228 15.48 2.34 16.64
CA VAL A 228 16.68 1.61 16.27
C VAL A 228 16.44 0.13 16.49
N GLY A 229 16.32 -0.63 15.39
CA GLY A 229 16.39 -2.08 15.37
C GLY A 229 17.76 -2.55 14.86
N PRO A 230 17.84 -3.60 14.03
CA PRO A 230 19.05 -3.90 13.25
C PRO A 230 19.35 -2.81 12.19
N CYS A 231 18.39 -1.95 11.92
CA CYS A 231 18.45 -0.81 11.01
C CYS A 231 17.55 0.32 11.55
N VAL A 232 17.67 1.51 10.94
CA VAL A 232 16.74 2.62 11.10
C VAL A 232 15.84 2.72 9.86
N PHE A 233 14.70 3.38 10.01
CA PHE A 233 13.69 3.47 8.95
C PHE A 233 13.32 4.93 8.68
N PRO A 234 13.37 5.39 7.40
CA PRO A 234 12.90 6.71 7.03
C PRO A 234 11.41 6.86 7.32
N ASP A 235 11.02 7.98 7.93
CA ASP A 235 9.62 8.31 8.14
C ASP A 235 9.01 8.94 6.90
N PHE A 236 8.59 8.11 5.94
CA PHE A 236 8.02 8.57 4.67
C PHE A 236 6.77 9.45 4.82
N THR A 237 6.12 9.48 6.00
CA THR A 237 5.02 10.41 6.29
C THR A 237 5.47 11.87 6.26
N GLN A 238 6.77 12.14 6.34
CA GLN A 238 7.35 13.47 6.24
C GLN A 238 7.83 13.77 4.81
N SER A 239 7.39 14.91 4.27
CA SER A 239 7.82 15.43 2.97
C SER A 239 9.35 15.54 2.82
N LYS A 240 10.06 15.89 3.91
CA LYS A 240 11.53 15.93 3.94
C LYS A 240 12.17 14.55 3.75
N ALA A 241 11.60 13.49 4.33
CA ALA A 241 12.09 12.13 4.17
C ALA A 241 11.84 11.62 2.74
N ARG A 242 10.65 11.90 2.18
CA ARG A 242 10.32 11.58 0.78
C ARG A 242 11.27 12.26 -0.21
N SER A 243 11.55 13.54 0.01
CA SER A 243 12.46 14.32 -0.85
C SER A 243 13.90 13.81 -0.75
N TRP A 244 14.35 13.48 0.46
CA TRP A 244 15.66 12.86 0.69
C TRP A 244 15.77 11.51 -0.02
N TRP A 245 14.78 10.64 0.12
CA TRP A 245 14.75 9.34 -0.56
C TRP A 245 14.74 9.48 -2.08
N ALA A 246 13.90 10.37 -2.61
CA ALA A 246 13.83 10.65 -4.04
C ALA A 246 15.18 11.13 -4.60
N SER A 247 15.95 11.90 -3.82
CA SER A 247 17.30 12.33 -4.22
C SER A 247 18.29 11.16 -4.29
N LEU A 248 18.25 10.23 -3.32
CA LEU A 248 19.08 9.02 -3.36
C LEU A 248 18.71 8.12 -4.53
N VAL A 249 17.41 7.93 -4.78
CA VAL A 249 16.93 7.16 -5.94
C VAL A 249 17.36 7.83 -7.24
N LYS A 250 17.29 9.16 -7.34
CA LYS A 250 17.75 9.89 -8.53
C LYS A 250 19.22 9.60 -8.83
N ASP A 251 20.08 9.66 -7.82
CA ASP A 251 21.50 9.36 -7.97
C ASP A 251 21.73 7.88 -8.29
N PHE A 252 20.96 6.98 -7.69
CA PHE A 252 21.05 5.55 -7.95
C PHE A 252 20.70 5.17 -9.40
N ILE A 253 19.68 5.82 -9.99
CA ILE A 253 19.29 5.63 -11.40
C ILE A 253 20.39 6.10 -12.36
N SER A 254 21.31 6.98 -11.94
CA SER A 254 22.45 7.38 -12.78
C SER A 254 23.38 6.21 -13.14
N ASN A 255 23.32 5.11 -12.40
CA ASN A 255 24.02 3.85 -12.72
C ASN A 255 23.39 3.07 -13.89
N GLY A 256 22.37 3.61 -14.56
CA GLY A 256 21.74 3.02 -15.74
C GLY A 256 20.53 2.13 -15.45
N VAL A 257 20.21 1.89 -14.18
CA VAL A 257 19.08 1.06 -13.71
C VAL A 257 17.75 1.51 -14.36
N ASP A 258 16.96 0.56 -14.89
CA ASP A 258 15.70 0.85 -15.59
C ASP A 258 14.47 0.80 -14.67
N GLY A 259 14.56 0.08 -13.54
CA GLY A 259 13.47 -0.11 -12.59
C GLY A 259 13.93 -0.38 -11.17
N ILE A 260 13.06 -0.10 -10.20
CA ILE A 260 13.33 -0.35 -8.77
C ILE A 260 12.29 -1.29 -8.19
N TRP A 261 12.74 -2.25 -7.39
CA TRP A 261 11.91 -3.17 -6.64
C TRP A 261 11.99 -2.79 -5.14
N ASN A 262 10.94 -2.18 -4.61
CA ASN A 262 10.80 -1.91 -3.19
C ASN A 262 10.21 -3.13 -2.47
N ASP A 263 11.05 -3.79 -1.68
CA ASP A 263 10.67 -4.93 -0.87
C ASP A 263 10.71 -4.59 0.63
N MET A 264 10.17 -5.49 1.46
CA MET A 264 10.18 -5.40 2.92
C MET A 264 9.51 -4.12 3.48
N ASN A 265 8.63 -3.50 2.70
CA ASN A 265 8.11 -2.16 2.93
C ASN A 265 6.74 -2.11 3.60
N GLU A 266 6.35 -3.17 4.30
CA GLU A 266 5.18 -3.20 5.17
C GLU A 266 5.18 -2.11 6.25
N PRO A 267 6.29 -1.77 6.96
CA PRO A 267 7.70 -2.25 6.94
C PRO A 267 7.99 -3.51 7.77
N ALA A 268 8.79 -4.43 7.24
CA ALA A 268 9.08 -5.69 7.91
C ALA A 268 10.13 -5.56 9.03
N VAL A 269 9.81 -6.12 10.20
CA VAL A 269 10.74 -6.27 11.33
C VAL A 269 10.77 -7.74 11.76
N PHE A 270 11.87 -8.44 11.45
CA PHE A 270 11.88 -9.91 11.53
C PHE A 270 11.83 -10.51 12.94
N LYS A 271 12.42 -9.82 13.92
CA LYS A 271 12.61 -10.33 15.29
C LYS A 271 11.45 -9.99 16.24
N VAL A 272 10.26 -9.71 15.72
CA VAL A 272 9.05 -9.47 16.52
C VAL A 272 7.87 -10.30 16.01
N VAL A 273 6.92 -10.60 16.91
CA VAL A 273 5.79 -11.49 16.63
C VAL A 273 4.89 -10.95 15.53
N THR A 274 4.64 -9.64 15.52
CA THR A 274 3.77 -8.95 14.56
C THR A 274 4.40 -8.77 13.17
N LYS A 275 5.70 -9.08 13.02
CA LYS A 275 6.49 -8.88 11.78
C LYS A 275 6.51 -7.45 11.23
N THR A 276 6.07 -6.49 12.02
CA THR A 276 6.08 -5.05 11.72
C THR A 276 6.57 -4.27 12.94
N MET A 277 6.74 -2.96 12.82
CA MET A 277 7.19 -2.10 13.93
C MET A 277 6.22 -2.09 15.12
N PRO A 278 6.71 -1.76 16.34
CA PRO A 278 5.83 -1.55 17.49
C PRO A 278 4.77 -0.49 17.19
N GLU A 279 3.52 -0.78 17.57
CA GLU A 279 2.38 0.14 17.40
C GLU A 279 2.57 1.49 18.08
N SER A 280 3.41 1.56 19.12
CA SER A 280 3.75 2.77 19.88
C SER A 280 4.87 3.61 19.27
N ASN A 281 5.48 3.17 18.16
CA ASN A 281 6.40 4.03 17.41
C ASN A 281 5.68 5.27 16.92
N VAL A 282 6.41 6.37 16.71
CA VAL A 282 5.85 7.67 16.37
C VAL A 282 6.32 8.08 14.97
N HIS A 283 5.35 8.44 14.15
CA HIS A 283 5.55 9.08 12.85
C HIS A 283 5.19 10.56 12.98
N ARG A 284 6.04 11.43 12.44
CA ARG A 284 5.89 12.88 12.54
C ARG A 284 5.32 13.45 11.24
N GLY A 285 4.24 12.83 10.75
CA GLY A 285 3.71 13.08 9.42
C GLY A 285 3.31 14.53 9.15
N ASP A 286 3.32 14.89 7.87
CA ASP A 286 2.80 16.18 7.43
C ASP A 286 1.32 16.34 7.85
N ILE A 287 0.84 17.58 8.05
CA ILE A 287 -0.53 17.85 8.52
C ILE A 287 -1.58 17.22 7.59
N GLU A 288 -1.32 17.24 6.27
CA GLU A 288 -2.19 16.65 5.25
C GLU A 288 -2.33 15.12 5.36
N LEU A 289 -1.42 14.45 6.08
CA LEU A 289 -1.43 13.01 6.33
C LEU A 289 -1.89 12.66 7.75
N GLY A 290 -2.29 13.63 8.58
CA GLY A 290 -2.77 13.39 9.95
C GLY A 290 -1.83 13.82 11.07
N GLY A 291 -0.67 14.42 10.73
CA GLY A 291 0.24 15.00 11.71
C GLY A 291 1.06 13.98 12.50
N CYS A 292 1.57 14.39 13.66
CA CYS A 292 2.33 13.49 14.53
C CYS A 292 1.41 12.46 15.20
N GLN A 293 1.58 11.18 14.88
CA GLN A 293 0.74 10.09 15.38
C GLN A 293 1.56 8.80 15.59
N ASN A 294 0.96 7.84 16.29
CA ASN A 294 1.59 6.54 16.51
C ASN A 294 1.56 5.66 15.25
N HIS A 295 2.40 4.62 15.20
CA HIS A 295 2.47 3.65 14.12
C HIS A 295 1.13 2.96 13.94
N SER A 296 0.42 2.66 15.02
CA SER A 296 -0.96 2.18 14.95
C SER A 296 -1.91 3.12 14.20
N TYR A 297 -1.72 4.45 14.25
CA TYR A 297 -2.47 5.42 13.45
C TYR A 297 -1.98 5.53 12.01
N TYR A 298 -0.82 5.00 11.66
CA TYR A 298 -0.35 4.85 10.28
C TYR A 298 -0.36 3.39 9.76
N HIS A 299 -0.84 2.42 10.57
CA HIS A 299 -0.94 0.97 10.30
C HIS A 299 -2.34 0.25 10.52
N ASN A 300 -3.23 0.66 11.47
CA ASN A 300 -4.68 0.28 11.58
C ASN A 300 -5.66 0.83 10.49
N VAL A 301 -6.97 0.95 10.72
CA VAL A 301 -7.99 1.31 9.68
C VAL A 301 -8.71 2.65 9.98
N LEU A 302 -8.40 3.31 11.10
CA LEU A 302 -9.23 4.39 11.69
C LEU A 302 -9.03 5.82 11.14
N SER A 303 -8.18 6.00 10.14
CA SER A 303 -8.02 7.25 9.38
C SER A 303 -7.47 6.90 8.01
N ALA A 304 -7.72 7.72 7.00
CA ALA A 304 -7.27 7.45 5.62
C ALA A 304 -5.74 7.46 5.42
N SER A 305 -4.94 7.42 6.50
CA SER A 305 -3.49 7.64 6.55
C SER A 305 -2.67 6.34 6.68
N LEU A 306 -3.30 5.19 6.55
CA LEU A 306 -2.98 4.03 7.38
C LEU A 306 -2.25 2.85 6.74
N PHE A 307 -1.92 2.97 5.47
CA PHE A 307 -1.07 1.99 4.76
C PHE A 307 -0.10 2.73 3.83
N VAL A 308 0.20 3.94 4.27
CA VAL A 308 0.87 5.00 3.54
C VAL A 308 2.37 4.76 3.52
N TYR A 309 2.95 3.98 4.43
CA TYR A 309 4.40 3.75 4.45
C TYR A 309 4.91 3.12 3.14
N GLY A 310 4.46 1.91 2.80
CA GLY A 310 4.86 1.23 1.55
C GLY A 310 4.47 2.03 0.31
N MET A 311 3.26 2.62 0.30
CA MET A 311 2.81 3.48 -0.79
C MET A 311 3.69 4.75 -0.93
N LEU A 312 4.10 5.40 0.15
CA LEU A 312 4.92 6.61 0.11
C LEU A 312 6.37 6.30 -0.20
N MET A 313 6.89 5.15 0.21
CA MET A 313 8.18 4.65 -0.27
C MET A 313 8.10 4.48 -1.80
N ALA A 314 7.11 3.73 -2.30
CA ALA A 314 6.92 3.53 -3.74
C ALA A 314 6.71 4.85 -4.50
N ARG A 315 5.94 5.78 -3.94
CA ARG A 315 5.76 7.14 -4.48
C ARG A 315 7.07 7.91 -4.52
N SER A 316 7.84 7.91 -3.45
CA SER A 316 9.12 8.62 -3.35
C SER A 316 10.13 8.05 -4.34
N THR A 317 10.16 6.72 -4.50
CA THR A 317 10.94 6.02 -5.51
C THR A 317 10.52 6.44 -6.92
N TYR A 318 9.21 6.43 -7.22
CA TYR A 318 8.68 6.85 -8.51
C TYR A 318 9.03 8.30 -8.85
N GLU A 319 8.88 9.22 -7.90
CA GLU A 319 9.22 10.64 -8.04
C GLU A 319 10.73 10.82 -8.24
N GLY A 320 11.57 10.08 -7.51
CA GLY A 320 13.03 10.05 -7.70
C GLY A 320 13.42 9.61 -9.11
N MET A 321 12.89 8.47 -9.58
CA MET A 321 13.12 7.97 -10.94
C MET A 321 12.67 8.98 -12.02
N LYS A 322 11.49 9.58 -11.85
CA LYS A 322 10.98 10.60 -12.77
C LYS A 322 11.87 11.84 -12.81
N SER A 323 12.39 12.27 -11.66
CA SER A 323 13.31 13.40 -11.56
C SER A 323 14.70 13.12 -12.13
N ALA A 324 15.09 11.84 -12.22
CA ALA A 324 16.33 11.42 -12.86
C ALA A 324 16.23 11.51 -14.39
N ASN A 325 15.07 11.18 -14.96
CA ASN A 325 14.84 11.25 -16.39
C ASN A 325 13.35 11.45 -16.74
N GLU A 326 12.95 12.69 -17.01
CA GLU A 326 11.57 13.05 -17.34
C GLU A 326 11.05 12.41 -18.64
N ASN A 327 11.96 12.01 -19.55
CA ASN A 327 11.63 11.38 -20.81
C ASN A 327 11.41 9.86 -20.70
N LYS A 328 11.74 9.26 -19.55
CA LYS A 328 11.51 7.83 -19.28
C LYS A 328 10.38 7.65 -18.27
N ARG A 329 9.47 6.73 -18.58
CA ARG A 329 8.44 6.31 -17.62
C ARG A 329 9.10 5.48 -16.53
N PRO A 330 8.95 5.82 -15.23
CA PRO A 330 9.44 5.00 -14.14
C PRO A 330 8.80 3.61 -14.14
N PHE A 331 9.55 2.62 -13.68
CA PHE A 331 9.04 1.31 -13.32
C PHE A 331 9.42 1.02 -11.87
N VAL A 332 8.41 1.00 -10.99
CA VAL A 332 8.55 0.63 -9.59
C VAL A 332 7.72 -0.61 -9.35
N LEU A 333 8.29 -1.59 -8.66
CA LEU A 333 7.61 -2.77 -8.16
C LEU A 333 7.58 -2.67 -6.64
N THR A 334 6.43 -2.87 -5.99
CA THR A 334 6.29 -2.76 -4.52
C THR A 334 5.59 -3.98 -3.94
N ARG A 335 6.01 -4.46 -2.76
CA ARG A 335 5.32 -5.55 -2.06
C ARG A 335 4.10 -5.00 -1.36
N ALA A 336 4.35 -4.11 -0.40
CA ALA A 336 3.32 -3.49 0.38
C ALA A 336 2.69 -2.31 -0.36
N GLY A 337 1.40 -2.13 -0.14
CA GLY A 337 0.64 -1.08 -0.79
C GLY A 337 -0.70 -0.78 -0.14
N PHE A 338 -1.24 0.35 -0.55
CA PHE A 338 -2.60 0.82 -0.28
C PHE A 338 -3.36 1.16 -1.57
N ILE A 339 -4.67 1.43 -1.46
CA ILE A 339 -5.41 2.10 -2.53
C ILE A 339 -4.72 3.42 -2.92
N GLY A 340 -4.38 3.56 -4.21
CA GLY A 340 -3.60 4.67 -4.73
C GLY A 340 -2.17 4.30 -5.13
N SER A 341 -1.62 3.18 -4.64
CA SER A 341 -0.27 2.71 -4.99
C SER A 341 -0.11 2.41 -6.47
N GLN A 342 -1.21 2.04 -7.14
CA GLN A 342 -1.24 1.79 -8.58
C GLN A 342 -0.92 3.04 -9.44
N ARG A 343 -0.75 4.22 -8.84
CA ARG A 343 -0.25 5.42 -9.55
C ARG A 343 1.26 5.48 -9.63
N TYR A 344 1.96 4.68 -8.83
CA TYR A 344 3.40 4.78 -8.62
C TYR A 344 4.11 3.44 -8.85
N ALA A 345 3.46 2.31 -8.57
CA ALA A 345 4.11 1.01 -8.66
C ALA A 345 3.17 -0.11 -9.13
N ALA A 346 3.77 -1.11 -9.77
CA ALA A 346 3.20 -2.44 -9.93
C ALA A 346 3.39 -3.25 -8.64
N THR A 347 2.66 -4.37 -8.50
CA THR A 347 2.75 -5.26 -7.33
C THR A 347 3.03 -6.70 -7.73
N TRP A 348 3.58 -7.47 -6.81
CA TRP A 348 3.58 -8.93 -6.84
C TRP A 348 2.95 -9.48 -5.55
N THR A 349 2.60 -10.77 -5.54
CA THR A 349 1.84 -11.40 -4.45
C THR A 349 2.70 -11.92 -3.29
N GLY A 350 3.89 -11.33 -3.10
CA GLY A 350 4.86 -11.74 -2.08
C GLY A 350 5.40 -13.16 -2.24
N ASP A 351 5.84 -13.73 -1.11
CA ASP A 351 6.59 -14.98 -1.06
C ASP A 351 5.65 -16.20 -1.02
N ASN A 352 5.32 -16.70 -2.21
CA ASN A 352 4.57 -17.93 -2.41
C ASN A 352 5.42 -19.21 -2.17
N LEU A 353 4.75 -20.36 -2.13
CA LEU A 353 5.36 -21.70 -2.14
C LEU A 353 5.04 -22.41 -3.45
N SER A 354 6.02 -23.12 -4.01
CA SER A 354 5.93 -23.87 -5.28
C SER A 354 5.02 -25.10 -5.19
N THR A 355 3.72 -24.88 -5.05
CA THR A 355 2.68 -25.88 -4.83
C THR A 355 1.49 -25.63 -5.76
N TRP A 356 0.73 -26.69 -6.06
CA TRP A 356 -0.51 -26.59 -6.84
C TRP A 356 -1.57 -25.68 -6.17
N GLU A 357 -1.55 -25.61 -4.84
CA GLU A 357 -2.44 -24.76 -4.07
C GLU A 357 -2.14 -23.28 -4.31
N HIS A 358 -0.86 -22.88 -4.21
CA HIS A 358 -0.45 -21.50 -4.47
C HIS A 358 -0.64 -21.11 -5.94
N LEU A 359 -0.39 -22.03 -6.89
CA LEU A 359 -0.74 -21.80 -8.30
C LEU A 359 -2.22 -21.48 -8.47
N ARG A 360 -3.11 -22.25 -7.84
CA ARG A 360 -4.55 -22.00 -7.90
C ARG A 360 -4.93 -20.69 -7.21
N MET A 361 -4.32 -20.38 -6.06
CA MET A 361 -4.57 -19.13 -5.33
C MET A 361 -4.09 -17.90 -6.10
N SER A 362 -3.00 -18.00 -6.87
CA SER A 362 -2.45 -16.88 -7.64
C SER A 362 -3.51 -16.23 -8.54
N ILE A 363 -4.37 -17.05 -9.19
CA ILE A 363 -5.43 -16.57 -10.09
C ILE A 363 -6.42 -15.68 -9.34
N SER A 364 -6.94 -16.13 -8.20
CA SER A 364 -7.90 -15.34 -7.44
C SER A 364 -7.25 -14.12 -6.79
N MET A 365 -6.01 -14.21 -6.32
CA MET A 365 -5.27 -13.07 -5.76
C MET A 365 -5.05 -11.98 -6.81
N VAL A 366 -4.56 -12.35 -8.00
CA VAL A 366 -4.36 -11.47 -9.14
C VAL A 366 -5.67 -10.80 -9.59
N LEU A 367 -6.75 -11.57 -9.71
CA LEU A 367 -8.06 -11.02 -10.11
C LEU A 367 -8.61 -10.01 -9.10
N GLN A 368 -8.30 -10.15 -7.81
CA GLN A 368 -8.75 -9.22 -6.77
C GLN A 368 -7.92 -7.94 -6.73
N LEU A 369 -6.63 -8.06 -7.04
CA LEU A 369 -5.75 -6.91 -7.25
C LEU A 369 -6.11 -6.14 -8.53
N GLY A 370 -6.61 -6.85 -9.54
CA GLY A 370 -7.23 -6.30 -10.73
C GLY A 370 -8.51 -5.53 -10.39
N ARG A 371 -8.44 -4.21 -10.25
CA ARG A 371 -9.64 -3.40 -10.05
C ARG A 371 -10.44 -3.27 -11.35
N LEU A 372 -11.68 -2.78 -11.23
CA LEU A 372 -12.45 -2.20 -12.33
C LEU A 372 -11.68 -1.01 -12.92
N PHE A 373 -10.81 -1.30 -13.88
CA PHE A 373 -10.07 -0.33 -14.66
C PHE A 373 -10.50 -0.43 -16.11
N ARG A 374 -10.34 0.69 -16.84
CA ARG A 374 -10.40 0.70 -18.30
C ARG A 374 -9.26 -0.14 -18.92
N ASP A 375 -8.17 -0.36 -18.16
CA ASP A 375 -7.01 -1.16 -18.52
C ASP A 375 -6.53 -1.98 -17.30
N PRO A 376 -6.45 -3.32 -17.35
CA PRO A 376 -6.10 -4.14 -16.19
C PRO A 376 -4.64 -3.91 -15.76
N PRO A 377 -4.33 -3.84 -14.44
CA PRO A 377 -2.96 -3.91 -13.96
C PRO A 377 -2.36 -5.27 -14.33
N VAL A 378 -1.05 -5.30 -14.56
CA VAL A 378 -0.30 -6.55 -14.76
C VAL A 378 0.38 -6.89 -13.43
N PRO A 379 -0.21 -7.78 -12.62
CA PRO A 379 0.49 -8.32 -11.46
C PRO A 379 1.52 -9.34 -11.93
N PHE A 380 2.68 -9.32 -11.26
CA PHE A 380 3.74 -10.30 -11.47
C PHE A 380 3.68 -11.34 -10.34
N SER A 381 4.04 -12.58 -10.63
CA SER A 381 4.27 -13.63 -9.63
C SER A 381 5.67 -14.16 -9.90
N PHE A 382 6.49 -14.28 -8.85
CA PHE A 382 7.86 -14.80 -8.92
C PHE A 382 7.90 -16.16 -8.24
N GLU A 383 8.54 -17.18 -8.82
CA GLU A 383 8.86 -18.41 -8.09
C GLU A 383 9.87 -19.34 -8.80
N ASP A 384 10.66 -20.05 -8.00
CA ASP A 384 11.45 -21.24 -8.38
C ASP A 384 10.51 -22.46 -8.45
N LEU A 385 10.23 -22.97 -9.64
CA LEU A 385 9.19 -23.99 -9.86
C LEU A 385 9.79 -25.39 -10.04
N ASP A 386 9.11 -26.43 -9.53
CA ASP A 386 9.29 -27.81 -9.99
C ASP A 386 9.00 -27.86 -11.51
N TYR A 387 9.78 -28.61 -12.29
CA TYR A 387 9.73 -28.62 -13.76
C TYR A 387 8.31 -28.85 -14.32
N LYS A 388 7.48 -29.68 -13.65
CA LYS A 388 6.08 -29.88 -14.06
C LYS A 388 5.19 -28.67 -13.75
N LEU A 389 5.42 -27.98 -12.64
CA LEU A 389 4.68 -26.78 -12.25
C LEU A 389 5.15 -25.55 -13.07
N PHE A 390 6.43 -25.49 -13.42
CA PHE A 390 7.05 -24.47 -14.29
C PHE A 390 6.38 -24.40 -15.65
N VAL A 391 6.22 -25.56 -16.29
CA VAL A 391 5.57 -25.68 -17.60
C VAL A 391 4.12 -25.19 -17.55
N PHE A 392 3.39 -25.44 -16.46
CA PHE A 392 1.99 -24.99 -16.33
C PHE A 392 1.84 -23.49 -16.00
N TYR A 393 2.78 -22.89 -15.27
CA TYR A 393 2.77 -21.45 -14.97
C TYR A 393 3.05 -20.57 -16.20
N TYR A 394 3.87 -21.04 -17.15
CA TYR A 394 4.33 -20.22 -18.29
C TYR A 394 3.66 -20.53 -19.64
N LEU A 395 2.92 -21.64 -19.78
CA LEU A 395 2.36 -22.08 -21.07
C LEU A 395 0.82 -22.02 -21.17
N LYS A 396 0.16 -21.09 -20.48
CA LYS A 396 -1.25 -20.78 -20.74
C LYS A 396 -1.50 -19.32 -21.05
#